data_AF-A0A4Y8KJ42-F1
#
_entry.id   AF-A0A4Y8KJ42-F1
#
_cell.length_a   1.000
_cell.length_b   1.000
_cell.length_c   1.000
_cell.angle_alpha   90.00
_cell.angle_beta   90.00
_cell.angle_gamma   90.00
#
_symmetry.space_group_name_H-M   'P 1'
#
loop_
_entity.id
_entity.type
_entity.pdbx_description
1 polymer ?
#
loop_
_entity_poly.entity_id
_entity_poly.type
_entity_poly.pdbx_seq_one_letter_code
_entity_poly.pdbx_strand_id
1 'polypeptide(L)'
;MTIGGSGDGSPAKNRRRDAARVKAKQLRVSQKKKDRRNKVFLQGGIAIAAVAIVVLVSVIIMNSIKPAGPGPKNMASDGALIGEGMVTTLTPALQPDANPRPSKPDTTGAVANIRVYVDYLCPLCGDFEDANNKQIAQWVDSGAATVEIHPVAILTSKSAGTKYSLRAANATACVANYSPDDFFAFSSALFVDQPKETSPGRSDDEIKTVLRKSGVSTALSDINACIEDGTYESWVTAATNRALDGPIPNSSMESIIGTPTILVNGKPYTGSLEDPKEFASFVQVALGETYSTSTPTPDPTPGG
;
A
#
# COMPACT_ATOMS: atom_id res chain seq x y z
N MET A 1 79.51 36.38 82.57
CA MET A 1 79.18 37.14 81.36
C MET A 1 78.20 36.33 80.54
N THR A 2 77.02 36.91 80.33
CA THR A 2 75.88 36.48 79.52
C THR A 2 76.18 36.45 78.02
N ILE A 3 75.41 35.68 77.22
CA ILE A 3 74.63 36.00 75.98
C ILE A 3 74.10 34.61 75.50
N GLY A 4 72.82 34.26 75.30
CA GLY A 4 71.64 35.02 74.85
C GLY A 4 71.37 34.74 73.37
N GLY A 5 70.46 33.83 73.00
CA GLY A 5 70.17 33.51 71.59
C GLY A 5 68.85 32.77 71.36
N SER A 6 67.77 33.56 71.26
CA SER A 6 66.35 33.22 71.18
C SER A 6 65.94 32.26 70.06
N GLY A 7 65.02 31.34 70.40
CA GLY A 7 64.21 30.64 69.42
C GLY A 7 63.07 31.52 68.92
N ASP A 8 62.89 31.58 67.60
CA ASP A 8 61.68 32.14 66.96
C ASP A 8 61.28 31.30 65.74
N GLY A 9 60.61 30.18 66.00
CA GLY A 9 59.89 29.39 65.00
C GLY A 9 58.59 30.10 64.62
N SER A 10 58.68 31.04 63.68
CA SER A 10 57.60 31.97 63.31
C SER A 10 56.21 31.31 63.04
N PRO A 11 55.14 31.70 63.75
CA PRO A 11 53.74 31.25 63.59
C PRO A 11 53.13 31.45 62.19
N ALA A 12 53.82 32.14 61.29
CA ALA A 12 53.36 32.45 59.94
C ALA A 12 53.44 31.26 58.96
N LYS A 13 54.41 30.35 59.15
CA LYS A 13 54.63 29.21 58.23
C LYS A 13 53.61 28.08 58.44
N ASN A 14 53.18 27.85 59.68
CA ASN A 14 52.13 26.86 60.01
C ASN A 14 50.75 27.33 59.55
N ARG A 15 50.42 28.62 59.75
CA ARG A 15 49.16 29.21 59.27
C ARG A 15 48.98 29.13 57.75
N ARG A 16 50.05 29.24 56.96
CA ARG A 16 50.02 29.04 55.50
C ARG A 16 49.73 27.58 55.10
N ARG A 17 50.24 26.60 55.86
CA ARG A 17 49.97 25.17 55.63
C ARG A 17 48.55 24.78 55.99
N ASP A 18 48.01 25.32 57.08
CA ASP A 18 46.63 25.05 57.49
C ASP A 18 45.61 25.73 56.56
N ALA A 19 45.88 26.95 56.11
CA ALA A 19 45.08 27.62 55.08
C ALA A 19 45.08 26.83 53.75
N ALA A 20 46.22 26.25 53.35
CA ALA A 20 46.30 25.39 52.16
C ALA A 20 45.51 24.09 52.32
N ARG A 21 45.54 23.47 53.51
CA ARG A 21 44.75 22.26 53.83
C ARG A 21 43.24 22.53 53.82
N VAL A 22 42.81 23.67 54.37
CA VAL A 22 41.40 24.10 54.37
C VAL A 22 40.92 24.38 52.94
N LYS A 23 41.72 25.11 52.14
CA LYS A 23 41.41 25.38 50.72
C LYS A 23 41.35 24.10 49.89
N ALA A 24 42.27 23.16 50.11
CA ALA A 24 42.25 21.85 49.46
C ALA A 24 40.99 21.03 49.86
N LYS A 25 40.56 21.10 51.12
CA LYS A 25 39.34 20.44 51.59
C LYS A 25 38.08 21.07 50.96
N GLN A 26 38.01 22.41 50.87
CA GLN A 26 36.91 23.11 50.21
C GLN A 26 36.84 22.83 48.71
N LEU A 27 37.98 22.78 48.01
CA LEU A 27 38.03 22.43 46.59
C LEU A 27 37.58 20.98 46.34
N ARG A 28 37.96 20.03 47.20
CA ARG A 28 37.48 18.65 47.12
C ARG A 28 35.99 18.53 47.34
N VAL A 29 35.43 19.29 48.29
CA VAL A 29 33.98 19.29 48.55
C VAL A 29 33.21 19.94 47.39
N SER A 30 33.71 21.03 46.81
CA SER A 30 33.08 21.69 45.67
C SER A 30 33.18 20.87 44.38
N GLN A 31 34.30 20.19 44.13
CA GLN A 31 34.46 19.23 43.04
C GLN A 31 33.51 18.04 43.20
N LYS A 32 33.46 17.39 44.39
CA LYS A 32 32.50 16.30 44.63
C LYS A 32 31.03 16.71 44.41
N LYS A 33 30.66 17.95 44.76
CA LYS A 33 29.32 18.49 44.49
C LYS A 33 29.06 18.70 42.99
N LYS A 34 30.06 19.20 42.25
CA LYS A 34 29.98 19.37 40.79
C LYS A 34 29.89 18.01 40.08
N ASP A 35 30.71 17.04 40.47
CA ASP A 35 30.74 15.70 39.86
C ASP A 35 29.41 14.95 40.10
N ARG A 36 28.87 15.03 41.33
CA ARG A 36 27.56 14.44 41.63
C ARG A 36 26.45 15.07 40.80
N ARG A 37 26.47 16.39 40.64
CA ARG A 37 25.48 17.12 39.85
C ARG A 37 25.60 16.80 38.36
N ASN A 38 26.82 16.76 37.82
CA ASN A 38 27.07 16.40 36.43
C ASN A 38 26.69 14.95 36.14
N LYS A 39 26.93 14.02 37.08
CA LYS A 39 26.50 12.63 36.95
C LYS A 39 24.98 12.50 36.93
N VAL A 40 24.27 13.23 37.80
CA VAL A 40 22.80 13.27 37.80
C VAL A 40 22.26 13.87 36.51
N PHE A 41 22.84 14.98 36.01
CA PHE A 41 22.42 15.57 34.75
C PHE A 41 22.71 14.67 33.54
N LEU A 42 23.86 14.01 33.50
CA LEU A 42 24.21 13.08 32.44
C LEU A 42 23.29 11.86 32.43
N GLN A 43 23.04 11.26 33.59
CA GLN A 43 22.13 10.13 33.72
C GLN A 43 20.68 10.53 33.39
N GLY A 44 20.24 11.71 33.84
CA GLY A 44 18.93 12.26 33.49
C GLY A 44 18.79 12.52 31.98
N GLY A 45 19.81 13.11 31.35
CA GLY A 45 19.84 13.35 29.91
C GLY A 45 19.79 12.06 29.08
N ILE A 46 20.57 11.04 29.47
CA ILE A 46 20.54 9.72 28.81
C ILE A 46 19.18 9.05 28.97
N ALA A 47 18.59 9.12 30.18
CA ALA A 47 17.27 8.55 30.41
C ALA A 47 16.18 9.22 29.55
N ILE A 48 16.19 10.55 29.46
CA ILE A 48 15.26 11.31 28.61
C ILE A 48 15.47 10.96 27.13
N ALA A 49 16.72 10.91 26.66
CA ALA A 49 17.03 10.55 25.28
C ALA A 49 16.58 9.11 24.94
N ALA A 50 16.80 8.15 25.84
CA ALA A 50 16.34 6.78 25.67
C ALA A 50 14.79 6.70 25.61
N VAL A 51 14.09 7.42 26.48
CA VAL A 51 12.62 7.50 26.45
C VAL A 51 12.15 8.12 25.13
N ALA A 52 12.77 9.19 24.66
CA ALA A 52 12.42 9.83 23.39
C ALA A 52 12.62 8.88 22.19
N ILE A 53 13.71 8.10 22.18
CA ILE A 53 13.95 7.07 21.16
C ILE A 53 12.89 5.98 21.23
N VAL A 54 12.56 5.47 22.42
CA VAL A 54 11.52 4.45 22.60
C VAL A 54 10.17 4.97 22.12
N VAL A 55 9.80 6.20 22.45
CA VAL A 55 8.56 6.83 21.98
C VAL A 55 8.57 6.96 20.46
N LEU A 56 9.67 7.44 19.87
CA LEU A 56 9.80 7.57 18.42
C LEU A 56 9.66 6.22 17.71
N VAL A 57 10.37 5.20 18.20
CA VAL A 57 10.29 3.82 17.68
C VAL A 57 8.88 3.26 17.85
N SER A 58 8.25 3.50 18.99
CA SER A 58 6.87 3.04 19.26
C SER A 58 5.87 3.70 18.32
N VAL A 59 6.01 5.01 18.05
CA VAL A 59 5.16 5.73 17.08
C VAL A 59 5.37 5.18 15.67
N ILE A 60 6.61 4.90 15.27
CA ILE A 60 6.90 4.29 13.96
C ILE A 60 6.26 2.90 13.85
N ILE A 61 6.37 2.06 14.89
CA ILE A 61 5.77 0.73 14.91
C ILE A 61 4.23 0.82 14.89
N MET A 62 3.63 1.67 15.73
CA MET A 62 2.17 1.83 15.79
C MET A 62 1.60 2.39 14.48
N ASN A 63 2.33 3.28 13.79
CA ASN A 63 1.90 3.80 12.50
C ASN A 63 2.14 2.79 11.35
N SER A 64 3.00 1.79 11.58
CA SER A 64 3.31 0.72 10.62
C SER A 64 2.43 -0.53 10.80
N ILE A 65 1.70 -0.65 11.91
CA ILE A 65 0.75 -1.73 12.20
C ILE A 65 -0.64 -1.11 12.39
N LYS A 66 -1.18 -0.52 11.32
CA LYS A 66 -2.63 -0.30 11.26
C LYS A 66 -3.25 -1.64 10.86
N PRO A 67 -4.20 -2.21 11.64
CA PRO A 67 -4.99 -3.33 11.15
C PRO A 67 -5.60 -2.92 9.80
N ALA A 68 -5.72 -3.86 8.86
CA ALA A 68 -6.40 -3.56 7.61
C ALA A 68 -7.75 -2.94 7.96
N GLY A 69 -7.98 -1.68 7.64
CA GLY A 69 -9.28 -1.07 7.87
C GLY A 69 -10.37 -1.86 7.13
N PRO A 70 -11.65 -1.58 7.36
CA PRO A 70 -12.67 -2.14 6.49
C PRO A 70 -12.32 -1.84 5.03
N GLY A 71 -12.46 -2.85 4.16
CA GLY A 71 -12.24 -2.66 2.72
C GLY A 71 -13.26 -1.68 2.14
N PRO A 72 -12.97 -1.08 0.97
CA PRO A 72 -13.93 -0.21 0.30
C PRO A 72 -15.20 -0.98 -0.03
N LYS A 73 -16.34 -0.28 -0.06
CA LYS A 73 -17.55 -0.82 -0.70
C LYS A 73 -17.24 -1.15 -2.15
N ASN A 74 -18.01 -2.08 -2.72
CA ASN A 74 -17.93 -2.45 -4.13
C ASN A 74 -16.63 -3.17 -4.52
N MET A 75 -15.80 -3.57 -3.55
CA MET A 75 -14.61 -4.40 -3.79
C MET A 75 -14.50 -5.59 -2.83
N ALA A 76 -15.62 -6.26 -2.53
CA ALA A 76 -15.62 -7.42 -1.64
C ALA A 76 -14.71 -8.57 -2.10
N SER A 77 -14.35 -8.65 -3.38
CA SER A 77 -13.42 -9.64 -3.94
C SER A 77 -11.95 -9.19 -3.96
N ASP A 78 -11.64 -8.02 -3.39
CA ASP A 78 -10.42 -7.23 -3.62
C ASP A 78 -10.31 -6.60 -5.01
N GLY A 79 -11.37 -6.64 -5.81
CA GLY A 79 -11.46 -5.97 -7.10
C GLY A 79 -12.83 -5.35 -7.29
N ALA A 80 -12.94 -4.37 -8.18
CA ALA A 80 -14.22 -3.83 -8.61
C ALA A 80 -14.66 -4.59 -9.87
N LEU A 81 -15.84 -5.22 -9.82
CA LEU A 81 -16.43 -5.96 -10.93
C LEU A 81 -17.38 -5.06 -11.72
N ILE A 82 -17.08 -4.84 -13.01
CA ILE A 82 -17.87 -4.05 -13.95
C ILE A 82 -18.50 -4.99 -14.98
N GLY A 83 -19.79 -4.82 -15.22
CA GLY A 83 -20.58 -5.63 -16.15
C GLY A 83 -21.31 -4.78 -17.20
N GLU A 84 -22.38 -5.34 -17.75
CA GLU A 84 -23.20 -4.75 -18.81
C GLU A 84 -23.53 -3.26 -18.58
N GLY A 85 -23.41 -2.46 -19.63
CA GLY A 85 -23.64 -1.02 -19.58
C GLY A 85 -22.60 -0.25 -18.74
N MET A 86 -21.42 -0.83 -18.51
CA MET A 86 -20.36 -0.27 -17.66
C MET A 86 -20.79 -0.05 -16.21
N VAL A 87 -21.73 -0.86 -15.71
CA VAL A 87 -22.23 -0.76 -14.33
C VAL A 87 -21.40 -1.61 -13.39
N THR A 88 -21.00 -1.03 -12.27
CA THR A 88 -20.23 -1.73 -11.23
C THR A 88 -21.15 -2.50 -10.29
N THR A 89 -20.79 -3.75 -10.00
CA THR A 89 -21.52 -4.61 -9.06
C THR A 89 -21.34 -4.10 -7.63
N LEU A 90 -22.44 -3.66 -7.01
CA LEU A 90 -22.40 -3.14 -5.66
C LEU A 90 -22.19 -4.25 -4.63
N THR A 91 -21.25 -4.03 -3.70
CA THR A 91 -20.99 -4.96 -2.59
C THR A 91 -20.78 -4.21 -1.27
N PRO A 92 -21.18 -4.79 -0.12
CA PRO A 92 -20.88 -4.17 1.16
C PRO A 92 -19.37 -4.16 1.42
N ALA A 93 -18.90 -3.17 2.18
CA ALA A 93 -17.56 -3.17 2.72
C ALA A 93 -17.31 -4.42 3.58
N LEU A 94 -16.13 -5.02 3.43
CA LEU A 94 -15.68 -6.11 4.30
C LEU A 94 -15.09 -5.56 5.59
N GLN A 95 -15.29 -6.28 6.69
CA GLN A 95 -14.62 -5.97 7.95
C GLN A 95 -13.11 -6.25 7.85
N PRO A 96 -12.26 -5.57 8.65
CA PRO A 96 -10.80 -5.73 8.70
C PRO A 96 -10.23 -7.14 8.47
N ASP A 97 -10.83 -8.14 9.11
CA ASP A 97 -10.33 -9.53 9.12
C ASP A 97 -11.24 -10.49 8.32
N ALA A 98 -12.22 -9.96 7.60
CA ALA A 98 -13.07 -10.78 6.76
C ALA A 98 -12.31 -11.21 5.50
N ASN A 99 -12.44 -12.50 5.16
CA ASN A 99 -11.89 -13.00 3.90
C ASN A 99 -12.58 -12.33 2.70
N PRO A 100 -11.84 -12.03 1.62
CA PRO A 100 -12.44 -11.61 0.36
C PRO A 100 -13.51 -12.60 -0.10
N ARG A 101 -14.58 -12.08 -0.68
CA ARG A 101 -15.65 -12.85 -1.30
C ARG A 101 -15.49 -12.77 -2.82
N PRO A 102 -14.97 -13.83 -3.47
CA PRO A 102 -14.74 -13.82 -4.90
C PRO A 102 -16.01 -13.56 -5.70
N SER A 103 -15.87 -12.83 -6.79
CA SER A 103 -16.92 -12.70 -7.81
C SER A 103 -17.23 -14.07 -8.42
N LYS A 104 -18.50 -14.28 -8.78
CA LYS A 104 -18.96 -15.53 -9.41
C LYS A 104 -18.91 -15.36 -10.93
N PRO A 105 -18.01 -16.06 -11.64
CA PRO A 105 -17.96 -15.98 -13.10
C PRO A 105 -19.20 -16.65 -13.72
N ASP A 106 -19.51 -16.29 -14.97
CA ASP A 106 -20.45 -17.05 -15.78
C ASP A 106 -19.86 -18.44 -16.09
N THR A 107 -20.65 -19.49 -15.83
CA THR A 107 -20.25 -20.87 -16.08
C THR A 107 -20.80 -21.43 -17.38
N THR A 108 -21.60 -20.65 -18.12
CA THR A 108 -22.20 -21.10 -19.39
C THR A 108 -21.27 -20.88 -20.58
N GLY A 109 -20.26 -20.01 -20.44
CA GLY A 109 -19.39 -19.60 -21.54
C GLY A 109 -20.07 -18.60 -22.49
N ALA A 110 -21.13 -17.94 -22.02
CA ALA A 110 -21.81 -16.88 -22.76
C ALA A 110 -21.20 -15.50 -22.48
N VAL A 111 -20.64 -15.30 -21.28
CA VAL A 111 -20.05 -14.03 -20.86
C VAL A 111 -18.60 -14.27 -20.42
N ALA A 112 -17.66 -13.54 -21.02
CA ALA A 112 -16.26 -13.66 -20.63
C ALA A 112 -16.03 -13.00 -19.26
N ASN A 113 -15.39 -13.69 -18.33
CA ASN A 113 -14.94 -13.09 -17.07
C ASN A 113 -13.46 -12.72 -17.20
N ILE A 114 -13.20 -11.44 -17.47
CA ILE A 114 -11.86 -10.89 -17.53
C ILE A 114 -11.50 -10.36 -16.15
N ARG A 115 -10.34 -10.73 -15.62
CA ARG A 115 -9.79 -10.11 -14.40
C ARG A 115 -8.40 -9.60 -14.65
N VAL A 116 -8.10 -8.44 -14.10
CA VAL A 116 -6.82 -7.76 -14.30
C VAL A 116 -6.27 -7.31 -12.96
N TYR A 117 -5.12 -7.86 -12.55
CA TYR A 117 -4.35 -7.34 -11.43
C TYR A 117 -3.38 -6.30 -11.95
N VAL A 118 -3.54 -5.05 -11.50
CA VAL A 118 -2.82 -3.90 -12.05
C VAL A 118 -2.09 -3.13 -10.96
N ASP A 119 -0.89 -2.66 -11.28
CA ASP A 119 -0.18 -1.65 -10.50
C ASP A 119 -0.06 -0.39 -11.36
N TYR A 120 -0.57 0.75 -10.88
CA TYR A 120 -0.64 1.99 -11.66
C TYR A 120 0.71 2.65 -11.95
N LEU A 121 1.82 2.12 -11.43
CA LEU A 121 3.19 2.51 -11.82
C LEU A 121 3.81 1.55 -12.85
N CYS A 122 3.23 0.37 -13.07
CA CYS A 122 3.79 -0.66 -13.93
C CYS A 122 3.65 -0.26 -15.41
N PRO A 123 4.76 -0.15 -16.17
CA PRO A 123 4.70 0.17 -17.60
C PRO A 123 3.95 -0.87 -18.41
N LEU A 124 4.17 -2.17 -18.13
CA LEU A 124 3.48 -3.26 -18.83
C LEU A 124 1.96 -3.25 -18.59
N CYS A 125 1.51 -2.72 -17.44
CA CYS A 125 0.07 -2.50 -17.23
C CYS A 125 -0.44 -1.38 -18.16
N GLY A 126 0.34 -0.31 -18.31
CA GLY A 126 0.06 0.77 -19.26
C GLY A 126 0.00 0.26 -20.69
N ASP A 127 0.96 -0.56 -21.12
CA ASP A 127 0.99 -1.13 -22.48
C ASP A 127 -0.26 -2.00 -22.76
N PHE A 128 -0.66 -2.83 -21.80
CA PHE A 128 -1.88 -3.64 -21.91
C PHE A 128 -3.15 -2.78 -21.96
N GLU A 129 -3.25 -1.78 -21.08
CA GLU A 129 -4.39 -0.85 -21.02
C GLU A 129 -4.50 -0.04 -22.33
N ASP A 130 -3.42 0.53 -22.82
CA ASP A 130 -3.41 1.31 -24.07
C ASP A 130 -3.86 0.47 -25.27
N ALA A 131 -3.45 -0.80 -25.34
CA ALA A 131 -3.81 -1.71 -26.42
C ALA A 131 -5.25 -2.24 -26.30
N ASN A 132 -5.70 -2.61 -25.10
CA ASN A 132 -6.89 -3.45 -24.90
C ASN A 132 -8.08 -2.75 -24.25
N ASN A 133 -7.89 -1.63 -23.55
CA ASN A 133 -8.93 -1.03 -22.72
C ASN A 133 -10.19 -0.68 -23.52
N LYS A 134 -10.02 -0.13 -24.75
CA LYS A 134 -11.15 0.22 -25.61
C LYS A 134 -12.01 -0.99 -26.01
N GLN A 135 -11.39 -2.12 -26.37
CA GLN A 135 -12.15 -3.32 -26.77
C GLN A 135 -12.79 -4.01 -25.57
N ILE A 136 -12.10 -4.04 -24.41
CA ILE A 136 -12.67 -4.54 -23.16
C ILE A 136 -13.91 -3.73 -22.79
N ALA A 137 -13.82 -2.40 -22.82
CA ALA A 137 -14.96 -1.53 -22.52
C ALA A 137 -16.15 -1.81 -23.45
N GLN A 138 -15.92 -2.05 -24.75
CA GLN A 138 -17.00 -2.40 -25.70
C GLN A 138 -17.65 -3.75 -25.38
N TRP A 139 -16.86 -4.77 -24.99
CA TRP A 139 -17.41 -6.07 -24.61
C TRP A 139 -18.17 -6.01 -23.29
N VAL A 140 -17.67 -5.22 -22.35
CA VAL A 140 -18.32 -5.00 -21.06
C VAL A 140 -19.63 -4.23 -21.24
N ASP A 141 -19.61 -3.12 -21.96
CA ASP A 141 -20.81 -2.31 -22.25
C ASP A 141 -21.92 -3.14 -22.92
N SER A 142 -21.57 -4.00 -23.88
CA SER A 142 -22.52 -4.87 -24.58
C SER A 142 -22.94 -6.14 -23.81
N GLY A 143 -22.36 -6.40 -22.64
CA GLY A 143 -22.63 -7.60 -21.84
C GLY A 143 -21.94 -8.89 -22.34
N ALA A 144 -21.10 -8.80 -23.38
CA ALA A 144 -20.29 -9.93 -23.86
C ALA A 144 -19.17 -10.31 -22.89
N ALA A 145 -18.75 -9.39 -22.02
CA ALA A 145 -17.77 -9.64 -20.98
C ALA A 145 -18.13 -8.94 -19.67
N THR A 146 -17.50 -9.38 -18.59
CA THR A 146 -17.32 -8.63 -17.36
C THR A 146 -15.82 -8.37 -17.20
N VAL A 147 -15.46 -7.25 -16.58
CA VAL A 147 -14.08 -6.95 -16.19
C VAL A 147 -14.00 -6.71 -14.70
N GLU A 148 -13.09 -7.40 -14.03
CA GLU A 148 -12.80 -7.22 -12.61
C GLU A 148 -11.37 -6.71 -12.45
N ILE A 149 -11.23 -5.47 -12.01
CA ILE A 149 -9.91 -4.85 -11.83
C ILE A 149 -9.54 -4.94 -10.36
N HIS A 150 -8.38 -5.54 -10.09
CA HIS A 150 -7.76 -5.67 -8.78
C HIS A 150 -6.55 -4.73 -8.70
N PRO A 151 -6.70 -3.52 -8.14
CA PRO A 151 -5.58 -2.65 -7.80
C PRO A 151 -4.63 -3.33 -6.81
N VAL A 152 -3.36 -3.48 -7.20
CA VAL A 152 -2.28 -3.95 -6.33
C VAL A 152 -1.17 -2.91 -6.28
N ALA A 153 -0.31 -3.01 -5.27
CA ALA A 153 0.76 -2.03 -5.01
C ALA A 153 2.14 -2.68 -4.90
N ILE A 154 2.47 -3.60 -5.82
CA ILE A 154 3.74 -4.34 -5.86
C ILE A 154 4.94 -3.38 -6.00
N LEU A 155 4.79 -2.31 -6.79
CA LEU A 155 5.83 -1.34 -7.10
C LEU A 155 5.87 -0.16 -6.12
N THR A 156 5.26 -0.30 -4.94
CA THR A 156 5.27 0.74 -3.88
C THR A 156 6.66 1.32 -3.61
N SER A 157 7.69 0.47 -3.55
CA SER A 157 9.08 0.89 -3.29
C SER A 157 9.79 1.53 -4.50
N LYS A 158 9.20 1.49 -5.69
CA LYS A 158 9.79 1.93 -6.96
C LYS A 158 9.45 3.37 -7.35
N SER A 159 9.01 4.20 -6.40
CA SER A 159 8.54 5.57 -6.63
C SER A 159 9.30 6.64 -5.82
N ALA A 160 10.63 6.55 -5.77
CA ALA A 160 11.49 7.50 -5.03
C ALA A 160 11.06 7.78 -3.57
N GLY A 161 10.46 6.80 -2.91
CA GLY A 161 9.98 6.90 -1.52
C GLY A 161 8.58 7.51 -1.34
N THR A 162 7.91 7.96 -2.40
CA THR A 162 6.56 8.55 -2.32
C THR A 162 5.43 7.52 -2.29
N LYS A 163 5.72 6.24 -2.56
CA LYS A 163 4.76 5.14 -2.55
C LYS A 163 3.60 5.32 -3.55
N TYR A 164 3.90 5.84 -4.75
CA TYR A 164 2.87 6.16 -5.75
C TYR A 164 1.92 5.00 -6.07
N SER A 165 2.41 3.77 -6.27
CA SER A 165 1.53 2.59 -6.52
C SER A 165 0.48 2.40 -5.43
N LEU A 166 0.88 2.54 -4.16
CA LEU A 166 0.00 2.42 -3.01
C LEU A 166 -1.03 3.55 -2.97
N ARG A 167 -0.60 4.79 -3.20
CA ARG A 167 -1.48 5.97 -3.20
C ARG A 167 -2.47 5.94 -4.37
N ALA A 168 -2.03 5.51 -5.55
CA ALA A 168 -2.88 5.37 -6.74
C ALA A 168 -3.93 4.25 -6.55
N ALA A 169 -3.53 3.10 -6.01
CA ALA A 169 -4.48 2.02 -5.68
C ALA A 169 -5.44 2.40 -4.54
N ASN A 170 -4.99 3.20 -3.56
CA ASN A 170 -5.87 3.81 -2.56
C ASN A 170 -6.90 4.73 -3.22
N ALA A 171 -6.48 5.56 -4.18
CA ALA A 171 -7.39 6.46 -4.87
C ALA A 171 -8.46 5.71 -5.67
N THR A 172 -8.11 4.60 -6.33
CA THR A 172 -9.10 3.81 -7.07
C THR A 172 -10.06 3.08 -6.14
N ALA A 173 -9.59 2.61 -4.97
CA ALA A 173 -10.46 2.13 -3.90
C ALA A 173 -11.42 3.22 -3.37
N CYS A 174 -10.96 4.47 -3.24
CA CYS A 174 -11.83 5.59 -2.87
C CYS A 174 -12.93 5.82 -3.92
N VAL A 175 -12.59 5.79 -5.22
CA VAL A 175 -13.60 5.90 -6.29
C VAL A 175 -14.56 4.73 -6.28
N ALA A 176 -14.06 3.49 -6.16
CA ALA A 176 -14.93 2.30 -6.07
C ALA A 176 -15.95 2.43 -4.93
N ASN A 177 -15.55 2.99 -3.79
CA ASN A 177 -16.42 3.15 -2.62
C ASN A 177 -17.52 4.21 -2.81
N TYR A 178 -17.19 5.36 -3.41
CA TYR A 178 -18.06 6.54 -3.43
C TYR A 178 -18.72 6.81 -4.79
N SER A 179 -18.07 6.45 -5.89
CA SER A 179 -18.60 6.53 -7.25
C SER A 179 -18.22 5.26 -8.06
N PRO A 180 -18.86 4.12 -7.75
CA PRO A 180 -18.45 2.83 -8.31
C PRO A 180 -18.53 2.76 -9.83
N ASP A 181 -19.50 3.41 -10.48
CA ASP A 181 -19.65 3.37 -11.94
C ASP A 181 -18.59 4.24 -12.65
N ASP A 182 -17.96 5.19 -11.94
CA ASP A 182 -16.84 5.99 -12.47
C ASP A 182 -15.48 5.27 -12.32
N PHE A 183 -15.44 4.14 -11.61
CA PHE A 183 -14.20 3.44 -11.27
C PHE A 183 -13.38 3.07 -12.51
N PHE A 184 -14.02 2.48 -13.53
CA PHE A 184 -13.32 2.03 -14.73
C PHE A 184 -12.63 3.21 -15.44
N ALA A 185 -13.37 4.30 -15.66
CA ALA A 185 -12.85 5.50 -16.32
C ALA A 185 -11.69 6.11 -15.55
N PHE A 186 -11.78 6.18 -14.21
CA PHE A 186 -10.70 6.69 -13.37
C PHE A 186 -9.46 5.77 -13.37
N SER A 187 -9.67 4.45 -13.25
CA SER A 187 -8.59 3.45 -13.32
C SER A 187 -7.81 3.58 -14.63
N SER A 188 -8.49 3.65 -15.77
CA SER A 188 -7.84 3.85 -17.07
C SER A 188 -7.13 5.20 -17.17
N ALA A 189 -7.71 6.27 -16.61
CA ALA A 189 -7.12 7.60 -16.66
C ALA A 189 -5.78 7.70 -15.89
N LEU A 190 -5.51 6.81 -14.93
CA LEU A 190 -4.22 6.77 -14.24
C LEU A 190 -3.08 6.27 -15.14
N PHE A 191 -3.38 5.53 -16.22
CA PHE A 191 -2.38 5.09 -17.21
C PHE A 191 -2.10 6.13 -18.30
N VAL A 192 -3.02 7.08 -18.54
CA VAL A 192 -2.75 8.21 -19.44
C VAL A 192 -1.63 9.06 -18.86
N ASP A 193 -0.56 9.33 -19.63
CA ASP A 193 0.65 10.04 -19.18
C ASP A 193 1.25 9.43 -17.90
N GLN A 194 1.28 8.09 -17.81
CA GLN A 194 1.75 7.35 -16.64
C GLN A 194 3.14 7.83 -16.18
N PRO A 195 3.36 8.01 -14.87
CA PRO A 195 4.69 8.29 -14.35
C PRO A 195 5.65 7.13 -14.61
N LYS A 196 6.92 7.45 -14.88
CA LYS A 196 7.96 6.42 -15.02
C LYS A 196 8.28 5.79 -13.66
N GLU A 197 8.64 4.51 -13.66
CA GLU A 197 9.31 3.90 -12.52
C GLU A 197 10.52 4.73 -12.10
N THR A 198 10.88 4.67 -10.82
CA THR A 198 11.95 5.44 -10.15
C THR A 198 11.68 6.94 -10.04
N SER A 199 10.69 7.49 -10.74
CA SER A 199 10.22 8.85 -10.49
C SER A 199 9.42 8.94 -9.17
N PRO A 200 9.19 10.14 -8.62
CA PRO A 200 8.28 10.32 -7.49
C PRO A 200 6.82 9.92 -7.76
N GLY A 201 6.43 9.61 -9.00
CA GLY A 201 5.02 9.44 -9.35
C GLY A 201 4.23 10.74 -9.23
N ARG A 202 2.89 10.65 -9.32
CA ARG A 202 2.01 11.81 -9.10
C ARG A 202 1.85 12.09 -7.61
N SER A 203 1.76 13.37 -7.25
CA SER A 203 1.26 13.85 -5.96
C SER A 203 -0.25 13.56 -5.81
N ASP A 204 -0.78 13.66 -4.59
CA ASP A 204 -2.22 13.46 -4.37
C ASP A 204 -3.06 14.51 -5.11
N ASP A 205 -2.56 15.75 -5.23
CA ASP A 205 -3.21 16.81 -5.99
C ASP A 205 -3.25 16.52 -7.50
N GLU A 206 -2.19 15.90 -8.04
CA GLU A 206 -2.17 15.43 -9.43
C GLU A 206 -3.10 14.23 -9.62
N ILE A 207 -3.19 13.30 -8.66
CA ILE A 207 -4.16 12.19 -8.69
C ILE A 207 -5.59 12.75 -8.66
N LYS A 208 -5.90 13.70 -7.77
CA LYS A 208 -7.19 14.42 -7.73
C LYS A 208 -7.47 15.22 -9.02
N THR A 209 -6.43 15.61 -9.74
CA THR A 209 -6.59 16.25 -11.06
C THR A 209 -6.94 15.22 -12.14
N VAL A 210 -6.32 14.04 -12.13
CA VAL A 210 -6.70 12.92 -13.00
C VAL A 210 -8.16 12.52 -12.73
N LEU A 211 -8.56 12.41 -11.45
CA LEU A 211 -9.93 12.12 -11.02
C LEU A 211 -10.97 13.04 -11.67
N ARG A 212 -10.73 14.35 -11.63
CA ARG A 212 -11.65 15.33 -12.24
C ARG A 212 -11.66 15.23 -13.76
N LYS A 213 -10.50 14.93 -14.38
CA LYS A 213 -10.38 14.78 -15.84
C LYS A 213 -11.02 13.49 -16.36
N SER A 214 -11.12 12.45 -15.54
CA SER A 214 -11.77 11.19 -15.93
C SER A 214 -13.31 11.27 -15.92
N GLY A 215 -13.88 12.43 -15.57
CA GLY A 215 -15.33 12.65 -15.57
C GLY A 215 -16.02 12.39 -14.24
N VAL A 216 -15.29 11.95 -13.20
CA VAL A 216 -15.86 11.75 -11.86
C VAL A 216 -16.36 13.10 -11.35
N SER A 217 -17.66 13.16 -11.06
CA SER A 217 -18.32 14.39 -10.65
C SER A 217 -19.16 14.23 -9.38
N THR A 218 -19.50 12.99 -9.01
CA THR A 218 -20.23 12.67 -7.80
C THR A 218 -19.28 12.45 -6.63
N ALA A 219 -19.74 12.76 -5.41
CA ALA A 219 -19.00 12.52 -4.15
C ALA A 219 -17.53 13.02 -4.11
N LEU A 220 -17.16 14.01 -4.94
CA LEU A 220 -15.78 14.49 -5.05
C LEU A 220 -15.16 14.93 -3.72
N SER A 221 -15.95 15.52 -2.82
CA SER A 221 -15.46 15.91 -1.49
C SER A 221 -15.03 14.70 -0.68
N ASP A 222 -15.86 13.64 -0.65
CA ASP A 222 -15.57 12.42 0.10
C ASP A 222 -14.42 11.63 -0.53
N ILE A 223 -14.35 11.59 -1.86
CA ILE A 223 -13.26 10.95 -2.59
C ILE A 223 -11.94 11.69 -2.32
N ASN A 224 -11.93 13.02 -2.40
CA ASN A 224 -10.71 13.80 -2.14
C ASN A 224 -10.20 13.61 -0.71
N ALA A 225 -11.10 13.66 0.29
CA ALA A 225 -10.73 13.40 1.68
C ALA A 225 -10.19 11.98 1.84
N CYS A 226 -10.84 10.98 1.23
CA CYS A 226 -10.40 9.59 1.25
C CYS A 226 -8.99 9.39 0.67
N ILE A 227 -8.68 10.09 -0.43
CA ILE A 227 -7.35 10.09 -1.06
C ILE A 227 -6.32 10.71 -0.13
N GLU A 228 -6.60 11.90 0.40
CA GLU A 228 -5.69 12.64 1.29
C GLU A 228 -5.37 11.89 2.59
N ASP A 229 -6.38 11.20 3.14
CA ASP A 229 -6.23 10.43 4.38
C ASP A 229 -5.54 9.07 4.17
N GLY A 230 -5.34 8.63 2.93
CA GLY A 230 -4.82 7.29 2.64
C GLY A 230 -5.72 6.18 3.17
N THR A 231 -7.05 6.39 3.13
CA THR A 231 -8.07 5.62 3.88
C THR A 231 -7.94 4.10 3.69
N TYR A 232 -7.64 3.65 2.47
CA TYR A 232 -7.57 2.26 2.09
C TYR A 232 -6.14 1.74 1.87
N GLU A 233 -5.07 2.50 2.16
CA GLU A 233 -3.69 2.04 1.94
C GLU A 233 -3.37 0.72 2.67
N SER A 234 -3.80 0.58 3.92
CA SER A 234 -3.60 -0.66 4.69
C SER A 234 -4.38 -1.83 4.08
N TRP A 235 -5.58 -1.58 3.56
CA TRP A 235 -6.37 -2.59 2.85
C TRP A 235 -5.71 -2.98 1.51
N VAL A 236 -5.24 -2.01 0.72
CA VAL A 236 -4.51 -2.26 -0.54
C VAL A 236 -3.27 -3.12 -0.30
N THR A 237 -2.53 -2.83 0.78
CA THR A 237 -1.37 -3.64 1.16
C THR A 237 -1.78 -5.08 1.45
N ALA A 238 -2.87 -5.28 2.22
CA ALA A 238 -3.38 -6.60 2.53
C ALA A 238 -3.91 -7.35 1.30
N ALA A 239 -4.64 -6.66 0.40
CA ALA A 239 -5.12 -7.20 -0.86
C ALA A 239 -3.96 -7.62 -1.79
N THR A 240 -2.93 -6.78 -1.87
CA THR A 240 -1.70 -7.09 -2.62
C THR A 240 -1.03 -8.35 -2.08
N ASN A 241 -0.88 -8.47 -0.75
CA ASN A 241 -0.30 -9.65 -0.14
C ASN A 241 -1.15 -10.90 -0.40
N ARG A 242 -2.48 -10.83 -0.28
CA ARG A 242 -3.38 -11.96 -0.61
C ARG A 242 -3.22 -12.43 -2.06
N ALA A 243 -3.05 -11.51 -3.01
CA ALA A 243 -2.80 -11.87 -4.41
C ALA A 243 -1.44 -12.55 -4.61
N LEU A 244 -0.41 -12.10 -3.90
CA LEU A 244 0.96 -12.67 -3.96
C LEU A 244 1.09 -14.00 -3.21
N ASP A 245 0.34 -14.18 -2.13
CA ASP A 245 0.36 -15.39 -1.30
C ASP A 245 -0.57 -16.49 -1.86
N GLY A 246 -1.67 -16.10 -2.51
CA GLY A 246 -2.66 -17.03 -3.06
C GLY A 246 -3.54 -17.73 -2.01
N PRO A 247 -4.40 -18.69 -2.41
CA PRO A 247 -4.71 -19.06 -3.79
C PRO A 247 -5.48 -17.97 -4.53
N ILE A 248 -5.35 -17.87 -5.86
CA ILE A 248 -6.18 -16.99 -6.68
C ILE A 248 -7.55 -17.64 -6.92
N PRO A 249 -8.66 -17.08 -6.38
CA PRO A 249 -9.96 -17.73 -6.48
C PRO A 249 -10.41 -17.90 -7.93
N ASN A 250 -11.18 -18.96 -8.21
CA ASN A 250 -11.76 -19.24 -9.54
C ASN A 250 -10.73 -19.21 -10.68
N SER A 251 -9.49 -19.63 -10.42
CA SER A 251 -8.40 -19.64 -11.39
C SER A 251 -7.56 -20.90 -11.28
N SER A 252 -6.87 -21.24 -12.37
CA SER A 252 -5.81 -22.26 -12.36
C SER A 252 -4.50 -21.79 -11.75
N MET A 253 -4.38 -20.51 -11.36
CA MET A 253 -3.17 -19.96 -10.74
C MET A 253 -3.20 -20.08 -9.22
N GLU A 254 -2.06 -20.42 -8.63
CA GLU A 254 -1.88 -20.37 -7.18
C GLU A 254 -1.72 -18.93 -6.69
N SER A 255 -0.81 -18.14 -7.25
CA SER A 255 -0.63 -16.73 -6.89
C SER A 255 -0.26 -15.88 -8.10
N ILE A 256 -0.38 -14.56 -7.99
CA ILE A 256 0.19 -13.66 -9.00
C ILE A 256 1.70 -13.52 -8.75
N ILE A 257 2.49 -13.45 -9.82
CA ILE A 257 3.95 -13.28 -9.75
C ILE A 257 4.41 -11.86 -10.15
N GLY A 258 3.48 -11.02 -10.61
CA GLY A 258 3.76 -9.68 -11.07
C GLY A 258 2.53 -9.03 -11.70
N THR A 259 2.74 -7.84 -12.27
CA THR A 259 1.70 -7.10 -12.99
C THR A 259 2.14 -6.75 -14.42
N PRO A 260 1.21 -6.68 -15.39
CA PRO A 260 -0.19 -7.07 -15.23
C PRO A 260 -0.30 -8.60 -15.12
N THR A 261 -1.25 -9.07 -14.32
CA THR A 261 -1.69 -10.47 -14.40
C THR A 261 -3.12 -10.45 -14.92
N ILE A 262 -3.33 -11.05 -16.10
CA ILE A 262 -4.62 -11.07 -16.78
C ILE A 262 -5.16 -12.49 -16.78
N LEU A 263 -6.43 -12.63 -16.39
CA LEU A 263 -7.15 -13.89 -16.38
C LEU A 263 -8.41 -13.77 -17.24
N VAL A 264 -8.70 -14.78 -18.04
CA VAL A 264 -9.99 -14.92 -18.71
C VAL A 264 -10.59 -16.28 -18.36
N ASN A 265 -11.77 -16.27 -17.74
CA ASN A 265 -12.43 -17.47 -17.20
C ASN A 265 -11.48 -18.33 -16.34
N GLY A 266 -10.68 -17.65 -15.50
CA GLY A 266 -9.73 -18.28 -14.60
C GLY A 266 -8.41 -18.73 -15.24
N LYS A 267 -8.22 -18.59 -16.55
CA LYS A 267 -7.00 -18.98 -17.28
C LYS A 267 -6.07 -17.79 -17.48
N PRO A 268 -4.77 -17.91 -17.20
CA PRO A 268 -3.81 -16.82 -17.40
C PRO A 268 -3.57 -16.55 -18.88
N TYR A 269 -3.60 -15.27 -19.25
CA TYR A 269 -3.11 -14.80 -20.54
C TYR A 269 -1.60 -14.56 -20.46
N THR A 270 -0.83 -15.22 -21.32
CA THR A 270 0.64 -15.11 -21.39
C THR A 270 1.13 -14.63 -22.76
N GLY A 271 0.23 -14.12 -23.60
CA GLY A 271 0.53 -13.62 -24.94
C GLY A 271 1.06 -12.19 -24.95
N SER A 272 1.08 -11.57 -26.12
CA SER A 272 1.48 -10.16 -26.26
C SER A 272 0.53 -9.22 -25.52
N LEU A 273 1.05 -8.32 -24.70
CA LEU A 273 0.25 -7.30 -24.02
C LEU A 273 -0.23 -6.20 -24.98
N GLU A 274 0.49 -5.99 -26.09
CA GLU A 274 0.26 -4.91 -27.04
C GLU A 274 -0.51 -5.35 -28.30
N ASP A 275 -0.83 -6.65 -28.43
CA ASP A 275 -1.62 -7.15 -29.56
C ASP A 275 -3.09 -7.39 -29.16
N PRO A 276 -4.00 -6.44 -29.44
CA PRO A 276 -5.40 -6.58 -29.08
C PRO A 276 -6.12 -7.72 -29.82
N LYS A 277 -5.63 -8.13 -31.01
CA LYS A 277 -6.22 -9.25 -31.76
C LYS A 277 -5.84 -10.59 -31.13
N GLU A 278 -4.60 -10.72 -30.68
CA GLU A 278 -4.16 -11.90 -29.94
C GLU A 278 -4.96 -12.05 -28.64
N PHE A 279 -5.12 -10.97 -27.87
CA PHE A 279 -5.93 -10.99 -26.66
C PHE A 279 -7.40 -11.35 -26.95
N ALA A 280 -8.01 -10.76 -27.98
CA ALA A 280 -9.37 -11.10 -28.38
C ALA A 280 -9.53 -12.58 -28.79
N SER A 281 -8.54 -13.15 -29.48
CA SER A 281 -8.51 -14.57 -29.82
C SER A 281 -8.46 -15.45 -28.56
N PHE A 282 -7.60 -15.09 -27.59
CA PHE A 282 -7.53 -15.79 -26.31
C PHE A 282 -8.85 -15.77 -25.56
N VAL A 283 -9.54 -14.62 -25.52
CA VAL A 283 -10.87 -14.51 -24.89
C VAL A 283 -11.88 -15.47 -25.54
N GLN A 284 -11.90 -15.55 -26.87
CA GLN A 284 -12.81 -16.47 -27.58
C GLN A 284 -12.51 -17.94 -27.30
N VAL A 285 -11.22 -18.32 -27.23
CA VAL A 285 -10.82 -19.69 -26.88
C VAL A 285 -11.26 -20.03 -25.45
N ALA A 286 -11.02 -19.13 -24.49
CA ALA A 286 -11.41 -19.34 -23.10
C ALA A 286 -12.94 -19.49 -22.94
N LEU A 287 -13.73 -18.70 -23.68
CA LEU A 287 -15.18 -18.83 -23.75
C LEU A 287 -15.61 -20.19 -24.30
N GLY A 288 -15.03 -20.61 -25.44
CA GLY A 288 -15.38 -21.88 -26.09
C GLY A 288 -15.09 -23.11 -25.22
N GLU A 289 -13.99 -23.09 -24.47
CA GLU A 289 -13.65 -24.15 -23.51
C GLU A 289 -14.63 -24.19 -22.32
N THR A 290 -15.04 -23.02 -21.82
CA THR A 290 -16.04 -22.91 -20.74
C THR A 290 -17.39 -23.45 -21.22
N TYR A 291 -17.82 -23.07 -22.41
CA TYR A 291 -19.04 -23.59 -23.03
C TYR A 291 -19.00 -25.13 -23.16
N SER A 292 -17.88 -25.66 -23.66
CA SER A 292 -17.70 -27.10 -23.89
C SER A 292 -17.76 -27.91 -22.60
N THR A 293 -17.29 -27.36 -21.49
CA THR A 293 -17.33 -28.02 -20.16
C THR A 293 -18.68 -27.86 -19.46
N SER A 294 -19.48 -26.85 -19.84
CA SER A 294 -20.82 -26.61 -19.28
C SER A 294 -21.92 -27.48 -19.91
N THR A 295 -21.69 -28.01 -21.11
CA THR A 295 -22.67 -28.83 -21.83
C THR A 295 -22.50 -30.31 -21.44
N PRO A 296 -23.52 -30.97 -20.85
CA PRO A 296 -23.43 -32.39 -20.54
C PRO A 296 -23.26 -33.22 -21.83
N THR A 297 -22.35 -34.20 -21.81
CA THR A 297 -22.26 -35.20 -22.88
C THR A 297 -23.62 -35.91 -22.98
N PRO A 298 -24.24 -35.99 -24.18
CA PRO A 298 -25.52 -36.69 -24.31
C PRO A 298 -25.34 -38.16 -23.91
N ASP A 299 -26.21 -38.63 -23.01
CA ASP A 299 -26.25 -40.03 -22.60
C ASP A 299 -26.49 -40.90 -23.84
N PRO A 300 -25.71 -41.97 -24.08
CA PRO A 300 -25.92 -42.82 -25.24
C PRO A 300 -27.32 -43.42 -25.17
N THR A 301 -28.16 -43.10 -26.15
CA THR A 301 -29.47 -43.73 -26.33
C THR A 301 -29.30 -45.24 -26.34
N PRO A 302 -29.95 -46.02 -25.46
CA PRO A 302 -29.90 -47.47 -25.52
C PRO A 302 -30.43 -47.92 -26.88
N GLY A 303 -29.59 -48.56 -27.68
CA GLY A 303 -30.02 -49.17 -28.94
C GLY A 303 -31.03 -50.28 -28.66
N GLY A 304 -32.26 -50.10 -29.14
CA GLY A 304 -33.30 -51.12 -29.17
C GLY A 304 -33.24 -51.99 -30.41
#